data_AF-C1B5M1-F1
#
_entry.id   AF-C1B5M1-F1
#
_cell.length_a   1.000
_cell.length_b   1.000
_cell.length_c   1.000
_cell.angle_alpha   90.00
_cell.angle_beta   90.00
_cell.angle_gamma   90.00
#
_symmetry.space_group_name_H-M   'P 1'
#
loop_
_entity.id
_entity.type
_entity.pdbx_description
1 polymer ?
#
loop_
_entity_poly.entity_id
_entity_poly.type
_entity_poly.pdbx_seq_one_letter_code
_entity_poly.pdbx_strand_id
1 'polypeptide(L)' 'MTARVRGNLPTEVTSFVGRRRELAEAGKLLRSARLLTLTGPGGVGKTRMARQIAAEVRRSFSDGVWLVELADLAT' A
#
# COMPACT_ATOMS: atom_id res chain seq x y z
N MET A 1 -29.97 0.65 4.32
CA MET A 1 -28.92 -0.35 4.00
C MET A 1 -27.60 0.38 3.83
N THR A 2 -26.83 0.60 4.90
CA THR A 2 -25.56 1.33 4.84
C THR A 2 -24.44 0.38 4.42
N ALA A 3 -23.83 0.61 3.26
CA ALA A 3 -22.68 -0.15 2.81
C ALA A 3 -21.51 0.04 3.80
N ARG A 4 -20.95 -1.06 4.33
CA ARG A 4 -19.69 -1.00 5.08
C ARG A 4 -18.59 -0.54 4.13
N VAL A 5 -17.98 0.60 4.44
CA VAL A 5 -16.76 1.05 3.75
C VAL A 5 -15.65 0.05 4.10
N ARG A 6 -15.09 -0.62 3.09
CA ARG A 6 -14.01 -1.62 3.24
C ARG A 6 -12.65 -1.00 2.93
N GLY A 7 -12.16 -0.15 3.83
CA GLY A 7 -10.85 0.51 3.74
C GLY A 7 -10.89 2.01 3.47
N ASN A 8 -9.73 2.67 3.54
CA ASN A 8 -9.58 4.13 3.40
C ASN A 8 -8.48 4.52 2.39
N LEU A 9 -8.14 3.63 1.46
CA LEU A 9 -7.10 3.93 0.46
C LEU A 9 -7.49 5.15 -0.38
N PRO A 10 -6.66 6.21 -0.39
CA PRO A 10 -6.90 7.38 -1.24
C PRO A 10 -6.82 7.03 -2.72
N THR A 11 -7.67 7.65 -3.53
CA THR A 11 -7.62 7.54 -4.99
C THR A 11 -6.34 8.19 -5.52
N GLU A 12 -5.57 7.46 -6.33
CA GLU A 12 -4.44 8.03 -7.06
C GLU A 12 -4.95 8.88 -8.23
N VAL A 13 -4.59 10.16 -8.25
CA VAL A 13 -4.99 11.11 -9.30
C VAL A 13 -3.99 11.21 -10.45
N THR A 14 -2.90 10.45 -10.39
CA THR A 14 -1.86 10.38 -11.43
C THR A 14 -1.48 8.92 -11.68
N SER A 15 -0.95 8.63 -12.86
CA SER A 15 -0.43 7.29 -13.16
C SER A 15 0.77 6.91 -12.28
N PHE A 16 0.88 5.61 -12.00
CA PHE A 16 2.07 5.00 -11.41
C PHE A 16 2.91 4.38 -12.54
N VAL A 17 4.15 4.83 -12.69
CA VAL A 17 5.01 4.48 -13.83
C VAL A 17 6.17 3.59 -13.39
N GLY A 18 6.39 2.50 -14.13
CA GLY A 18 7.47 1.56 -13.86
C GLY A 18 7.20 0.64 -12.66
N ARG A 19 8.27 0.03 -12.14
CA ARG A 19 8.26 -0.78 -10.90
C ARG A 19 7.34 -2.02 -10.88
N ARG A 20 6.93 -2.50 -12.06
CA ARG A 20 6.05 -3.69 -12.21
C ARG A 20 6.62 -4.95 -11.56
N ARG A 21 7.95 -5.12 -11.61
CA ARG A 21 8.63 -6.28 -11.01
C ARG A 21 8.51 -6.22 -9.49
N GLU A 22 8.81 -5.06 -8.91
CA GLU A 22 8.78 -4.85 -7.47
C GLU A 22 7.37 -4.95 -6.90
N LEU A 23 6.35 -4.50 -7.65
CA LEU A 23 4.95 -4.70 -7.30
C LEU A 23 4.56 -6.18 -7.25
N ALA A 24 4.91 -6.93 -8.29
CA ALA A 24 4.64 -8.37 -8.35
C ALA A 24 5.38 -9.14 -7.23
N GLU A 25 6.59 -8.72 -6.89
CA GLU A 25 7.38 -9.27 -5.79
C GLU A 25 6.76 -8.96 -4.43
N ALA A 26 6.38 -7.71 -4.19
CA ALA A 26 5.69 -7.32 -2.95
C ALA A 26 4.38 -8.09 -2.76
N GLY A 27 3.58 -8.24 -3.83
CA GLY A 27 2.36 -9.04 -3.81
C GLY A 27 2.61 -10.52 -3.51
N LYS A 28 3.73 -11.09 -3.97
CA LYS A 28 4.17 -12.46 -3.60
C LYS A 28 4.53 -12.54 -2.12
N LEU A 29 5.36 -11.62 -1.63
CA LEU A 29 5.82 -11.60 -0.25
C LEU A 29 4.65 -11.43 0.74
N LEU A 30 3.67 -10.59 0.43
CA LEU A 30 2.48 -10.41 1.27
C LEU A 30 1.61 -11.67 1.41
N ARG A 31 1.77 -12.68 0.53
CA ARG A 31 1.07 -13.96 0.68
C ARG A 31 1.73 -14.89 1.68
N SER A 32 3.02 -14.70 1.98
CA SER A 32 3.80 -15.55 2.89
C SER A 32 4.26 -14.84 4.15
N ALA A 33 4.31 -13.51 4.14
CA ALA A 33 4.76 -12.69 5.27
C ALA A 33 3.61 -11.85 5.85
N ARG A 34 3.62 -11.69 7.17
CA ARG A 34 2.68 -10.83 7.90
C ARG A 34 3.10 -9.35 7.92
N LEU A 35 4.36 -9.06 7.62
CA LEU A 35 4.93 -7.73 7.60
C LEU A 35 5.90 -7.61 6.42
N LEU A 36 5.74 -6.54 5.65
CA LEU A 36 6.65 -6.17 4.56
C LEU A 36 7.09 -4.73 4.78
N THR A 37 8.40 -4.50 4.83
CA THR A 37 8.98 -3.17 5.03
C THR A 37 9.61 -2.68 3.73
N LEU A 38 9.20 -1.50 3.27
CA LEU A 38 9.88 -0.79 2.18
C LEU A 38 10.97 0.09 2.77
N THR A 39 12.23 -0.17 2.41
CA THR A 39 13.39 0.61 2.84
C THR A 39 14.03 1.32 1.66
N GLY A 40 14.84 2.35 1.94
CA GLY A 40 15.55 3.11 0.92
C GLY A 40 15.66 4.61 1.22
N PRO A 41 16.41 5.37 0.40
CA PRO A 41 16.65 6.79 0.62
C PRO A 41 15.40 7.66 0.73
N GLY A 42 15.55 8.84 1.31
CA GLY A 42 14.51 9.89 1.29
C GLY A 42 14.10 10.20 -0.15
N GLY A 43 12.81 10.45 -0.39
CA GLY A 43 12.30 10.85 -1.70
C GLY A 43 12.21 9.75 -2.78
N VAL A 44 12.66 8.52 -2.54
CA VAL A 44 12.65 7.43 -3.56
C VAL A 44 11.24 6.91 -3.92
N GLY A 45 10.19 7.43 -3.28
CA GLY A 45 8.79 7.07 -3.60
C GLY A 45 8.22 5.88 -2.82
N LYS A 46 8.79 5.52 -1.66
CA LYS A 46 8.31 4.41 -0.81
C LYS A 46 6.82 4.52 -0.47
N THR A 47 6.35 5.70 -0.08
CA THR A 47 4.93 5.94 0.26
C THR A 47 4.01 5.71 -0.94
N ARG A 48 4.40 6.20 -2.12
CA ARG A 48 3.65 5.97 -3.36
C ARG A 48 3.64 4.50 -3.75
N MET A 49 4.77 3.81 -3.62
CA MET A 49 4.87 2.38 -3.87
C MET A 49 4.01 1.56 -2.88
N ALA A 50 4.00 1.91 -1.59
CA ALA A 50 3.14 1.26 -0.59
C ALA A 50 1.65 1.41 -0.93
N ARG A 51 1.22 2.61 -1.32
CA ARG A 51 -0.17 2.87 -1.77
C ARG A 51 -0.52 2.07 -3.02
N GLN A 52 0.39 1.97 -3.98
CA GLN A 52 0.19 1.16 -5.19
C GLN A 52 0.08 -0.34 -4.86
N ILE A 53 0.97 -0.88 -4.01
CA ILE A 53 0.91 -2.27 -3.56
C ILE A 53 -0.44 -2.53 -2.88
N ALA A 54 -0.85 -1.65 -1.97
CA ALA A 54 -2.11 -1.75 -1.24
C ALA A 54 -3.33 -1.78 -2.19
N ALA A 55 -3.32 -0.95 -3.24
CA ALA A 55 -4.36 -0.95 -4.26
C ALA A 55 -4.41 -2.27 -5.06
N GLU A 56 -3.25 -2.83 -5.45
CA GLU A 56 -3.16 -4.07 -6.21
C GLU A 56 -3.62 -5.30 -5.42
N VAL A 57 -3.26 -5.37 -4.14
CA VAL A 57 -3.62 -6.50 -3.29
C VAL A 57 -5.01 -6.38 -2.68
N ARG A 58 -5.72 -5.26 -2.87
CA ARG A 58 -7.03 -4.99 -2.26
C ARG A 58 -8.03 -6.12 -2.44
N ARG A 59 -8.03 -6.78 -3.61
CA ARG A 59 -8.96 -7.90 -3.90
C ARG A 59 -8.59 -9.20 -3.18
N SER A 60 -7.35 -9.33 -2.71
CA SER A 60 -6.87 -10.48 -1.94
C SER A 60 -7.26 -10.42 -0.46
N PHE A 61 -7.73 -9.27 0.04
CA PHE A 61 -8.12 -9.07 1.44
C PHE A 61 -9.62 -8.76 1.54
N SER A 62 -10.42 -9.73 1.99
CA SER A 62 -11.88 -9.61 2.08
C SER A 62 -12.32 -8.44 2.96
N ASP A 63 -11.56 -8.15 4.01
CA ASP A 63 -11.86 -7.09 4.98
C ASP A 63 -11.42 -5.69 4.52
N GLY A 64 -10.83 -5.60 3.33
CA GLY A 64 -10.30 -4.36 2.76
C GLY A 64 -8.86 -4.07 3.18
N VAL A 65 -8.39 -2.87 2.82
CA VAL A 65 -7.02 -2.42 3.10
C VAL A 65 -7.06 -1.02 3.70
N TRP A 66 -6.24 -0.81 4.72
CA TRP A 66 -6.21 0.43 5.50
C TRP A 66 -4.84 1.10 5.39
N LEU A 67 -4.84 2.39 5.09
CA LEU A 67 -3.71 3.29 5.22
C LEU A 67 -3.77 3.93 6.62
N VAL A 68 -2.68 3.77 7.36
CA VAL A 68 -2.47 4.44 8.65
C VAL A 68 -1.24 5.31 8.48
N GLU A 69 -1.45 6.63 8.39
CA GLU A 69 -0.34 7.58 8.42
C GLU A 69 0.09 7.80 9.86
N LEU A 70 1.37 7.55 10.12
CA LEU A 70 1.96 7.81 11.42
C LEU A 70 2.32 9.29 11.47
N ALA A 71 1.87 9.99 12.50
CA ALA A 71 2.32 11.34 12.76
C ALA A 71 3.78 11.32 13.24
N ASP A 72 4.50 12.41 12.99
CA ASP A 72 5.77 12.63 13.67
C ASP A 72 5.52 12.66 15.18
N LEU A 73 6.38 11.95 15.91
CA LEU A 73 6.49 12.15 17.34
C LEU A 73 7.25 13.47 17.53
N ALA A 74 6.50 14.57 17.63
CA ALA A 74 7.06 15.81 18.13
C ALA A 74 7.60 15.51 19.53
N THR A 75 8.93 15.48 19.63
CA THR A 75 9.64 15.35 20.90
C THR A 75 9.70 16.71 21.57
#